data_AF-A0A358TVS0-F1
#
_entry.id   AF-A0A358TVS0-F1
#
_cell.length_a   1.000
_cell.length_b   1.000
_cell.length_c   1.000
_cell.angle_alpha   90.00
_cell.angle_beta   90.00
_cell.angle_gamma   90.00
#
_symmetry.space_group_name_H-M   'P 1'
#
loop_
_entity.id
_entity.type
_entity.pdbx_description
1 polymer ?
#
loop_
_entity_poly.entity_id
_entity_poly.type
_entity_poly.pdbx_seq_one_letter_code
_entity_poly.pdbx_strand_id
1 'polypeptide(L)'
;MKKLFALIKINRILATLALIALVMTGYMLWARPYQLNWGATGQEVKQSMPGDQLDPNPEFFATRGITIAGTPEEIWPWLLQMGYGRAGYYGYDILENLGSPRGIHSADSILPEFQQFKVGDGVPISAVANMIFYAIEPNQYIIWTGMNHVGSFIWALYPIDESHTRLVSRIRWSFHWTQPSLLSLDLFTEFTDYLAVREILQGVKGRVENQIEPMAKLNTEFVVYVMSALIFIVTLCLLLIRPLTWNKWLTALAGGVAWLVTWYAPVSIWVGVGLELLVLWRICIPQDFYTKHKLGKTG
;
A
#
# COMPACT_ATOMS: atom_id res chain seq x y z
N MET A 1 31.54 5.97 13.33
CA MET A 1 30.39 6.88 13.04
C MET A 1 30.78 8.36 12.89
N LYS A 2 31.60 8.97 13.78
CA LYS A 2 31.99 10.40 13.65
C LYS A 2 32.71 10.78 12.34
N LYS A 3 33.45 9.86 11.72
CA LYS A 3 34.14 10.10 10.42
C LYS A 3 33.21 10.09 9.19
N LEU A 4 32.03 9.48 9.27
CA LEU A 4 31.09 9.40 8.12
C LEU A 4 30.35 10.72 7.92
N PHE A 5 29.95 11.38 9.01
CA PHE A 5 29.30 12.71 8.97
C PHE A 5 30.26 13.84 8.58
N ALA A 6 31.55 13.71 8.88
CA ALA A 6 32.58 14.70 8.50
C ALA A 6 32.82 14.77 6.98
N LEU A 7 32.31 13.82 6.19
CA LEU A 7 32.51 13.73 4.73
C LEU A 7 31.35 14.27 3.88
N ILE A 8 30.15 14.43 4.46
CA ILE A 8 28.96 14.87 3.71
C ILE A 8 28.93 16.40 3.74
N LYS A 9 29.18 17.02 2.59
CA LYS A 9 29.08 18.47 2.43
C LYS A 9 27.63 18.92 2.65
N ILE A 10 27.44 20.04 3.37
CA ILE A 10 26.14 20.63 3.69
C ILE A 10 25.25 20.80 2.45
N ASN A 11 25.82 21.21 1.31
CA ASN A 11 25.07 21.37 0.07
C ASN A 11 24.40 20.07 -0.44
N ARG A 12 24.96 18.89 -0.14
CA ARG A 12 24.36 17.59 -0.50
C ARG A 12 23.18 17.25 0.40
N ILE A 13 23.29 17.56 1.69
CA ILE A 13 22.19 17.40 2.65
C ILE A 13 21.03 18.29 2.21
N LEU A 14 21.28 19.57 1.95
CA LEU A 14 20.26 20.51 1.49
C LEU A 14 19.61 20.07 0.19
N ALA A 15 20.39 19.62 -0.80
CA ALA A 15 19.85 19.11 -2.06
C ALA A 15 18.99 17.85 -1.89
N THR A 16 19.36 16.96 -0.97
CA THR A 16 18.60 15.75 -0.66
C THR A 16 17.30 16.09 0.08
N LEU A 17 17.34 17.00 1.04
CA LEU A 17 16.14 17.48 1.74
C LEU A 17 15.18 18.19 0.78
N ALA A 18 15.69 19.04 -0.12
CA ALA A 18 14.90 19.69 -1.15
C ALA A 18 14.22 18.68 -2.08
N LEU A 19 14.95 17.62 -2.45
CA LEU A 19 14.40 16.52 -3.25
C LEU A 19 13.28 15.78 -2.51
N ILE A 20 13.53 15.38 -1.26
CA ILE A 20 12.53 14.71 -0.43
C ILE A 20 11.29 15.60 -0.30
N ALA A 21 11.46 16.90 -0.02
CA ALA A 21 10.34 17.83 0.06
C ALA A 21 9.55 17.90 -1.25
N LEU A 22 10.21 17.89 -2.41
CA LEU A 22 9.55 17.89 -3.71
C LEU A 22 8.77 16.60 -3.98
N VAL A 23 9.37 15.43 -3.70
CA VAL A 23 8.69 14.12 -3.82
C VAL A 23 7.51 14.04 -2.85
N MET A 24 7.70 14.45 -1.60
CA MET A 24 6.63 14.50 -0.60
C MET A 24 5.52 15.50 -0.98
N THR A 25 5.84 16.59 -1.66
CA THR A 25 4.83 17.50 -2.21
C THR A 25 4.00 16.81 -3.30
N GLY A 26 4.65 16.08 -4.22
CA GLY A 26 3.95 15.26 -5.21
C GLY A 26 3.09 14.17 -4.57
N TYR A 27 3.59 13.53 -3.52
CA TYR A 27 2.82 12.58 -2.71
C TYR A 27 1.58 13.26 -2.10
N MET A 28 1.74 14.34 -1.36
CA MET A 28 0.65 15.00 -0.64
C MET A 28 -0.43 15.59 -1.57
N LEU A 29 -0.05 16.11 -2.72
CA LEU A 29 -0.98 16.79 -3.64
C LEU A 29 -1.69 15.84 -4.60
N TRP A 30 -1.10 14.67 -4.91
CA TRP A 30 -1.63 13.76 -5.93
C TRP A 30 -1.78 12.33 -5.43
N ALA A 31 -0.71 11.70 -4.97
CA ALA A 31 -0.75 10.28 -4.57
C ALA A 31 -1.65 10.04 -3.36
N ARG A 32 -1.52 10.89 -2.33
CA ARG A 32 -2.25 10.76 -1.07
C ARG A 32 -3.77 10.93 -1.25
N PRO A 33 -4.29 11.98 -1.92
CA PRO A 33 -5.73 12.08 -2.17
C PRO A 33 -6.29 10.92 -2.98
N TYR A 34 -5.52 10.42 -3.96
CA TYR A 34 -5.92 9.28 -4.78
C TYR A 34 -5.96 7.98 -3.96
N GLN A 35 -4.89 7.66 -3.22
CA GLN A 35 -4.81 6.41 -2.45
C GLN A 35 -5.89 6.32 -1.36
N LEU A 36 -6.25 7.45 -0.75
CA LEU A 36 -7.24 7.50 0.33
C LEU A 36 -8.66 7.26 -0.20
N ASN A 37 -8.92 7.59 -1.46
CA ASN A 37 -10.26 7.55 -2.06
C ASN A 37 -10.37 6.57 -3.23
N TRP A 38 -9.45 5.61 -3.33
CA TRP A 38 -9.34 4.75 -4.50
C TRP A 38 -10.64 4.00 -4.80
N GLY A 39 -11.11 4.19 -6.03
CA GLY A 39 -12.35 3.58 -6.52
C GLY A 39 -13.62 4.13 -5.86
N ALA A 40 -13.54 4.89 -4.76
CA ALA A 40 -14.68 5.45 -4.06
C ALA A 40 -15.21 6.72 -4.73
N THR A 41 -16.52 6.94 -4.64
CA THR A 41 -17.18 8.16 -5.12
C THR A 41 -17.10 9.27 -4.08
N GLY A 42 -17.22 10.53 -4.51
CA GLY A 42 -17.27 11.66 -3.59
C GLY A 42 -18.46 11.61 -2.60
N GLN A 43 -19.55 10.93 -2.95
CA GLN A 43 -20.66 10.67 -2.04
C GLN A 43 -20.29 9.62 -0.99
N GLU A 44 -19.66 8.53 -1.42
CA GLU A 44 -19.17 7.47 -0.53
C GLU A 44 -18.17 7.99 0.49
N VAL A 45 -17.33 8.96 0.13
CA VAL A 45 -16.36 9.58 1.05
C VAL A 45 -17.04 10.46 2.10
N LYS A 46 -18.15 11.12 1.75
CA LYS A 46 -18.82 12.12 2.60
C LYS A 46 -19.93 11.55 3.48
N GLN A 47 -20.55 10.45 3.07
CA GLN A 47 -21.64 9.84 3.83
C GLN A 47 -21.14 9.27 5.15
N SER A 48 -21.99 9.34 6.18
CA SER A 48 -21.74 8.63 7.44
C SER A 48 -21.85 7.12 7.22
N MET A 49 -20.94 6.35 7.82
CA MET A 49 -20.96 4.90 7.84
C MET A 49 -20.97 4.39 9.29
N PRO A 50 -21.53 3.19 9.54
CA PRO A 50 -21.43 2.54 10.84
C PRO A 50 -19.97 2.47 11.31
N GLY A 51 -19.71 2.85 12.57
CA GLY A 51 -18.38 2.84 13.15
C GLY A 51 -17.61 4.15 12.99
N ASP A 52 -18.11 5.14 12.22
CA ASP A 52 -17.48 6.47 12.14
C ASP A 52 -17.36 7.14 13.52
N GLN A 53 -18.29 6.85 14.43
CA GLN A 53 -18.33 7.39 15.78
C GLN A 53 -17.21 6.86 16.71
N LEU A 54 -16.53 5.77 16.34
CA LEU A 54 -15.45 5.18 17.15
C LEU A 54 -14.16 6.00 17.10
N ASP A 55 -13.99 6.81 16.04
CA ASP A 55 -12.95 7.82 15.97
C ASP A 55 -13.49 9.04 15.20
N PRO A 56 -14.07 10.03 15.90
CA PRO A 56 -14.63 11.21 15.24
C PRO A 56 -13.58 12.09 14.55
N ASN A 57 -12.31 12.07 15.00
CA ASN A 57 -11.24 12.94 14.53
C ASN A 57 -9.97 12.14 14.18
N PRO A 58 -10.03 11.25 13.17
CA PRO A 58 -8.92 10.37 12.85
C PRO A 58 -7.78 11.13 12.15
N GLU A 59 -6.54 10.72 12.42
CA GLU A 59 -5.36 11.23 11.70
C GLU A 59 -5.22 10.60 10.30
N PHE A 60 -5.71 9.37 10.15
CA PHE A 60 -5.77 8.62 8.89
C PHE A 60 -7.22 8.25 8.57
N PHE A 61 -7.70 8.72 7.42
CA PHE A 61 -9.05 8.46 6.96
C PHE A 61 -9.04 8.12 5.47
N ALA A 62 -9.43 6.88 5.14
CA ALA A 62 -9.54 6.41 3.78
C ALA A 62 -10.90 5.74 3.55
N THR A 63 -11.49 5.97 2.38
CA THR A 63 -12.68 5.27 1.89
C THR A 63 -12.37 4.75 0.49
N ARG A 64 -12.46 3.44 0.29
CA ARG A 64 -12.11 2.77 -0.97
C ARG A 64 -13.27 1.88 -1.38
N GLY A 65 -13.45 1.64 -2.66
CA GLY A 65 -14.56 0.78 -3.08
C GLY A 65 -14.44 0.19 -4.47
N ILE A 66 -15.02 -0.99 -4.65
CA ILE A 66 -15.10 -1.72 -5.91
C ILE A 66 -16.51 -2.26 -6.13
N THR A 67 -16.90 -2.42 -7.39
CA THR A 67 -18.14 -3.12 -7.75
C THR A 67 -17.81 -4.57 -8.10
N ILE A 68 -18.55 -5.50 -7.51
CA ILE A 68 -18.42 -6.94 -7.69
C ILE A 68 -19.70 -7.44 -8.36
N ALA A 69 -19.55 -8.27 -9.39
CA ALA A 69 -20.63 -9.05 -9.99
C ALA A 69 -20.93 -10.26 -9.10
N GLY A 70 -21.69 -10.01 -8.04
CA GLY A 70 -22.22 -11.00 -7.12
C GLY A 70 -23.15 -10.35 -6.10
N THR A 71 -23.99 -11.16 -5.46
CA THR A 71 -24.90 -10.69 -4.41
C THR A 71 -24.15 -10.52 -3.07
N PRO A 72 -24.72 -9.77 -2.10
CA PRO A 72 -24.12 -9.67 -0.78
C PRO A 72 -23.90 -11.05 -0.10
N GLU A 73 -24.79 -12.01 -0.32
CA GLU A 73 -24.71 -13.39 0.19
C GLU A 73 -23.50 -14.16 -0.37
N GLU A 74 -23.11 -13.88 -1.61
CA GLU A 74 -21.95 -14.51 -2.26
C GLU A 74 -20.64 -13.88 -1.79
N ILE A 75 -20.65 -12.57 -1.49
CA ILE A 75 -19.48 -11.81 -1.05
C ILE A 75 -19.21 -12.02 0.44
N TRP A 76 -20.27 -12.06 1.25
CA TRP A 76 -20.19 -12.06 2.71
C TRP A 76 -19.29 -13.14 3.32
N PRO A 77 -19.37 -14.42 2.89
CA PRO A 77 -18.53 -15.48 3.46
C PRO A 77 -17.02 -15.21 3.30
N TRP A 78 -16.62 -14.53 2.22
CA TRP A 78 -15.23 -14.12 1.98
C TRP A 78 -14.79 -13.02 2.93
N LEU A 79 -15.62 -12.01 3.16
CA LEU A 79 -15.32 -10.94 4.13
C LEU A 79 -15.25 -11.49 5.56
N LEU A 80 -16.16 -12.40 5.92
CA LEU A 80 -16.21 -12.95 7.26
C LEU A 80 -14.94 -13.73 7.59
N GLN A 81 -14.44 -14.58 6.67
CA GLN A 81 -13.28 -15.45 6.93
C GLN A 81 -11.91 -14.80 6.79
N MET A 82 -11.81 -13.63 6.14
CA MET A 82 -10.53 -13.01 5.82
C MET A 82 -9.76 -12.60 7.09
N GLY A 83 -8.44 -12.69 7.05
CA GLY A 83 -7.59 -12.16 8.12
C GLY A 83 -6.28 -12.92 8.31
N TYR A 84 -5.41 -12.32 9.11
CA TYR A 84 -4.09 -12.88 9.39
C TYR A 84 -4.19 -14.16 10.23
N GLY A 85 -3.56 -15.23 9.75
CA GLY A 85 -3.65 -16.56 10.38
C GLY A 85 -5.03 -17.22 10.24
N ARG A 86 -5.89 -16.71 9.33
CA ARG A 86 -7.21 -17.24 8.98
C ARG A 86 -7.19 -17.73 7.52
N ALA A 87 -8.19 -17.34 6.72
CA ALA A 87 -8.25 -17.63 5.30
C ALA A 87 -7.33 -16.73 4.43
N GLY A 88 -6.44 -15.94 5.04
CA GLY A 88 -5.63 -14.92 4.37
C GLY A 88 -6.43 -13.66 4.04
N TYR A 89 -5.76 -12.65 3.45
CA TYR A 89 -6.42 -11.41 3.02
C TYR A 89 -6.74 -11.35 1.54
N TYR A 90 -6.44 -12.40 0.77
CA TYR A 90 -6.70 -12.46 -0.68
C TYR A 90 -5.81 -11.51 -1.49
N GLY A 91 -4.72 -11.01 -0.90
CA GLY A 91 -3.78 -10.10 -1.53
C GLY A 91 -2.36 -10.67 -1.52
N TYR A 92 -1.41 -9.87 -1.03
CA TYR A 92 0.00 -10.26 -1.02
C TYR A 92 0.32 -11.23 0.12
N ASP A 93 0.12 -12.54 -0.08
CA ASP A 93 0.50 -13.56 0.91
C ASP A 93 1.98 -13.46 1.31
N ILE A 94 2.87 -13.04 0.41
CA ILE A 94 4.29 -12.81 0.73
C ILE A 94 4.48 -11.76 1.82
N LEU A 95 3.66 -10.70 1.84
CA LEU A 95 3.69 -9.66 2.86
C LEU A 95 3.22 -10.21 4.20
N GLU A 96 2.13 -10.99 4.20
CA GLU A 96 1.63 -11.66 5.39
C GLU A 96 2.66 -12.63 5.96
N ASN A 97 3.42 -13.30 5.10
CA ASN A 97 4.44 -14.26 5.49
C ASN A 97 5.72 -13.66 6.08
N LEU A 98 5.97 -12.35 5.96
CA LEU A 98 7.14 -11.69 6.55
C LEU A 98 7.18 -11.72 8.10
N GLY A 99 6.14 -12.23 8.75
CA GLY A 99 6.11 -12.51 10.20
C GLY A 99 5.29 -13.73 10.60
N SER A 100 4.84 -14.55 9.63
CA SER A 100 3.99 -15.71 9.91
C SER A 100 4.81 -16.95 10.24
N PRO A 101 4.57 -17.60 11.39
CA PRO A 101 5.24 -18.86 11.72
C PRO A 101 4.74 -20.06 10.90
N ARG A 102 3.65 -19.94 10.12
CA ARG A 102 2.96 -21.08 9.50
C ARG A 102 2.78 -21.04 7.99
N GLY A 103 3.22 -20.01 7.28
CA GLY A 103 2.95 -19.90 5.85
C GLY A 103 1.46 -19.66 5.61
N ILE A 104 1.02 -18.40 5.57
CA ILE A 104 -0.35 -18.06 5.21
C ILE A 104 -0.51 -18.16 3.70
N HIS A 105 -1.56 -18.88 3.29
CA HIS A 105 -2.01 -18.96 1.91
C HIS A 105 -3.46 -18.53 1.85
N SER A 106 -3.75 -17.53 1.03
CA SER A 106 -5.11 -17.04 0.84
C SER A 106 -6.00 -18.15 0.29
N ALA A 107 -7.13 -18.40 0.94
CA ALA A 107 -8.02 -19.50 0.58
C ALA A 107 -8.72 -19.21 -0.75
N ASP A 108 -8.87 -20.23 -1.59
CA ASP A 108 -9.61 -20.15 -2.86
C ASP A 108 -11.03 -20.73 -2.74
N SER A 109 -11.43 -21.10 -1.53
CA SER A 109 -12.77 -21.59 -1.20
C SER A 109 -13.23 -21.07 0.16
N ILE A 110 -14.52 -21.17 0.43
CA ILE A 110 -15.09 -20.90 1.76
C ILE A 110 -14.70 -22.01 2.71
N LEU A 111 -14.10 -21.65 3.84
CA LEU A 111 -13.62 -22.56 4.88
C LEU A 111 -14.61 -22.56 6.07
N PRO A 112 -15.32 -23.67 6.34
CA PRO A 112 -16.36 -23.71 7.38
C PRO A 112 -15.91 -23.28 8.78
N GLU A 113 -14.66 -23.58 9.14
CA GLU A 113 -14.04 -23.20 10.42
C GLU A 113 -13.94 -21.68 10.59
N PHE A 114 -13.96 -20.92 9.49
CA PHE A 114 -13.90 -19.47 9.50
C PHE A 114 -15.25 -18.80 9.18
N GLN A 115 -16.37 -19.50 9.37
CA GLN A 115 -17.72 -18.94 9.18
C GLN A 115 -18.48 -18.68 10.49
N GLN A 116 -17.90 -18.99 11.65
CA GLN A 116 -18.55 -18.87 12.96
C GLN A 116 -17.81 -17.85 13.84
N PHE A 117 -18.22 -16.58 13.79
CA PHE A 117 -17.66 -15.49 14.61
C PHE A 117 -18.74 -14.66 15.28
N LYS A 118 -18.37 -14.06 16.40
CA LYS A 118 -19.23 -13.19 17.20
C LYS A 118 -18.53 -11.86 17.46
N VAL A 119 -19.34 -10.85 17.74
CA VAL A 119 -18.86 -9.58 18.27
C VAL A 119 -18.02 -9.83 19.52
N GLY A 120 -16.85 -9.19 19.58
CA GLY A 120 -15.84 -9.35 20.63
C GLY A 120 -14.73 -10.33 20.30
N ASP A 121 -14.91 -11.21 19.29
CA ASP A 121 -13.85 -12.14 18.89
C ASP A 121 -12.64 -11.38 18.33
N GLY A 122 -11.44 -11.89 18.65
CA GLY A 122 -10.18 -11.34 18.19
C GLY A 122 -9.95 -11.58 16.69
N VAL A 123 -9.46 -10.55 16.01
CA VAL A 123 -9.03 -10.59 14.61
C VAL A 123 -7.57 -10.17 14.56
N PRO A 124 -6.63 -11.12 14.52
CA PRO A 124 -5.25 -10.80 14.20
C PRO A 124 -5.19 -10.13 12.84
N ILE A 125 -4.50 -8.99 12.76
CA ILE A 125 -4.32 -8.28 11.50
C ILE A 125 -2.89 -8.36 10.97
N SER A 126 -1.93 -8.64 11.83
CA SER A 126 -0.54 -8.97 11.49
C SER A 126 0.13 -9.72 12.64
N ALA A 127 1.41 -10.05 12.50
CA ALA A 127 2.21 -10.63 13.58
C ALA A 127 2.32 -9.74 14.83
N VAL A 128 2.07 -8.43 14.70
CA VAL A 128 2.29 -7.42 15.76
C VAL A 128 1.03 -6.66 16.16
N ALA A 129 -0.09 -6.87 15.47
CA ALA A 129 -1.33 -6.13 15.72
C ALA A 129 -2.56 -7.04 15.68
N ASN A 130 -3.45 -6.80 16.64
CA ASN A 130 -4.73 -7.48 16.79
C ASN A 130 -5.84 -6.44 16.90
N MET A 131 -6.97 -6.74 16.27
CA MET A 131 -8.23 -6.02 16.38
C MET A 131 -9.30 -6.96 16.96
N ILE A 132 -10.52 -6.47 17.08
CA ILE A 132 -11.69 -7.28 17.47
C ILE A 132 -12.86 -6.97 16.54
N PHE A 133 -13.76 -7.94 16.36
CA PHE A 133 -15.04 -7.70 15.71
C PHE A 133 -15.91 -6.80 16.58
N TYR A 134 -16.15 -5.56 16.15
CA TYR A 134 -17.02 -4.62 16.87
C TYR A 134 -18.49 -4.82 16.54
N ALA A 135 -18.80 -5.01 15.26
CA ALA A 135 -20.16 -5.25 14.77
C ALA A 135 -20.10 -6.19 13.57
N ILE A 136 -21.09 -7.07 13.48
CA ILE A 136 -21.26 -8.03 12.38
C ILE A 136 -22.74 -8.00 12.03
N GLU A 137 -23.08 -7.36 10.91
CA GLU A 137 -24.42 -7.40 10.33
C GLU A 137 -24.38 -8.24 9.06
N PRO A 138 -24.88 -9.49 9.09
CA PRO A 138 -24.81 -10.41 7.96
C PRO A 138 -25.25 -9.79 6.64
N ASN A 139 -24.45 -10.01 5.60
CA ASN A 139 -24.65 -9.51 4.24
C ASN A 139 -24.70 -7.97 4.11
N GLN A 140 -24.37 -7.23 5.17
CA GLN A 140 -24.39 -5.76 5.16
C GLN A 140 -23.02 -5.19 5.49
N TYR A 141 -22.48 -5.47 6.67
CA TYR A 141 -21.15 -4.97 7.03
C TYR A 141 -20.49 -5.74 8.18
N ILE A 142 -19.16 -5.69 8.20
CA ILE A 142 -18.34 -6.04 9.36
C ILE A 142 -17.49 -4.83 9.76
N ILE A 143 -17.32 -4.62 11.07
CA ILE A 143 -16.47 -3.57 11.63
C ILE A 143 -15.41 -4.21 12.50
N TRP A 144 -14.15 -3.92 12.21
CA TRP A 144 -13.04 -4.18 13.11
C TRP A 144 -12.67 -2.90 13.85
N THR A 145 -12.31 -3.03 15.13
CA THR A 145 -11.82 -1.91 15.96
C THR A 145 -10.56 -2.31 16.72
N GLY A 146 -9.78 -1.32 17.18
CA GLY A 146 -8.71 -1.56 18.15
C GLY A 146 -9.26 -2.13 19.46
N MET A 147 -8.42 -2.82 20.23
CA MET A 147 -8.83 -3.46 21.51
C MET A 147 -9.38 -2.47 22.55
N ASN A 148 -9.08 -1.18 22.41
CA ASN A 148 -9.60 -0.09 23.24
C ASN A 148 -10.92 0.50 22.71
N HIS A 149 -11.51 -0.11 21.67
CA HIS A 149 -12.69 0.39 20.95
C HIS A 149 -12.50 1.78 20.33
N VAL A 150 -11.26 2.12 19.96
CA VAL A 150 -10.92 3.34 19.22
C VAL A 150 -10.45 2.98 17.82
N GLY A 151 -10.86 3.80 16.86
CA GLY A 151 -10.62 3.54 15.44
C GLY A 151 -11.62 2.53 14.87
N SER A 152 -11.86 2.61 13.57
CA SER A 152 -12.77 1.69 12.89
C SER A 152 -12.22 1.30 11.53
N PHE A 153 -12.39 0.04 11.18
CA PHE A 153 -12.14 -0.49 9.86
C PHE A 153 -13.35 -1.30 9.41
N ILE A 154 -14.20 -0.68 8.59
CA ILE A 154 -15.46 -1.24 8.10
C ILE A 154 -15.30 -1.78 6.68
N TRP A 155 -15.97 -2.90 6.42
CA TRP A 155 -16.24 -3.45 5.10
C TRP A 155 -17.75 -3.55 4.94
N ALA A 156 -18.32 -2.76 4.03
CA ALA A 156 -19.77 -2.62 3.84
C ALA A 156 -20.18 -3.00 2.42
N LEU A 157 -21.33 -3.66 2.31
CA LEU A 157 -21.95 -4.15 1.09
C LEU A 157 -23.21 -3.34 0.81
N TYR A 158 -23.28 -2.73 -0.36
CA TYR A 158 -24.46 -2.02 -0.85
C TYR A 158 -24.92 -2.69 -2.15
N PRO A 159 -26.03 -3.44 -2.16
CA PRO A 159 -26.56 -4.01 -3.39
C PRO A 159 -26.93 -2.89 -4.37
N ILE A 160 -26.46 -3.00 -5.62
CA ILE A 160 -26.78 -2.06 -6.71
C ILE A 160 -27.98 -2.59 -7.50
N ASP A 161 -27.96 -3.87 -7.82
CA ASP A 161 -29.00 -4.61 -8.53
C ASP A 161 -28.99 -6.10 -8.10
N GLU A 162 -29.75 -6.94 -8.80
CA GLU A 162 -29.89 -8.38 -8.48
C GLU A 162 -28.58 -9.18 -8.59
N SER A 163 -27.56 -8.65 -9.27
CA SER A 163 -26.32 -9.35 -9.59
C SER A 163 -25.05 -8.56 -9.28
N HIS A 164 -25.17 -7.31 -8.83
CA HIS A 164 -24.02 -6.46 -8.52
C HIS A 164 -24.13 -5.86 -7.13
N THR A 165 -22.99 -5.89 -6.43
CA THR A 165 -22.85 -5.28 -5.11
C THR A 165 -21.65 -4.35 -5.09
N ARG A 166 -21.85 -3.19 -4.48
CA ARG A 166 -20.79 -2.24 -4.17
C ARG A 166 -20.16 -2.61 -2.83
N LEU A 167 -18.90 -3.01 -2.84
CA LEU A 167 -18.11 -3.22 -1.64
C LEU A 167 -17.31 -1.95 -1.32
N VAL A 168 -17.58 -1.35 -0.17
CA VAL A 168 -16.89 -0.15 0.33
C VAL A 168 -16.12 -0.51 1.60
N SER A 169 -14.83 -0.19 1.60
CA SER A 169 -13.95 -0.29 2.76
C SER A 169 -13.66 1.10 3.29
N ARG A 170 -13.78 1.31 4.60
CA ARG A 170 -13.42 2.59 5.22
C ARG A 170 -12.64 2.38 6.50
N ILE A 171 -11.52 3.07 6.62
CA ILE A 171 -10.68 3.07 7.81
C ILE A 171 -10.60 4.47 8.40
N ARG A 172 -10.77 4.56 9.73
CA ARG A 172 -10.57 5.73 10.57
C ARG A 172 -9.61 5.33 11.68
N TRP A 173 -8.41 5.89 11.64
CA TRP A 173 -7.34 5.49 12.52
C TRP A 173 -6.54 6.71 12.99
N SER A 174 -6.03 6.63 14.21
CA SER A 174 -5.13 7.63 14.78
C SER A 174 -3.79 6.97 15.10
N PHE A 175 -2.68 7.59 14.70
CA PHE A 175 -1.36 6.98 14.81
C PHE A 175 -0.85 7.01 16.25
N HIS A 176 0.08 6.10 16.55
CA HIS A 176 0.65 5.95 17.88
C HIS A 176 2.07 6.52 17.90
N TRP A 177 2.22 7.80 17.55
CA TRP A 177 3.50 8.50 17.38
C TRP A 177 4.48 8.39 18.57
N THR A 178 3.95 8.14 19.77
CA THR A 178 4.74 8.03 21.01
C THR A 178 5.21 6.60 21.31
N GLN A 179 4.84 5.61 20.51
CA GLN A 179 5.19 4.20 20.69
C GLN A 179 6.14 3.72 19.58
N PRO A 180 7.46 3.68 19.81
CA PRO A 180 8.43 3.29 18.78
C PRO A 180 8.19 1.89 18.20
N SER A 181 7.59 0.98 18.97
CA SER A 181 7.25 -0.38 18.53
C SER A 181 6.16 -0.42 17.46
N LEU A 182 5.33 0.61 17.34
CA LEU A 182 4.23 0.71 16.37
C LEU A 182 4.55 1.64 15.19
N LEU A 183 5.68 2.36 15.23
CA LEU A 183 6.05 3.29 14.18
C LEU A 183 6.13 2.65 12.79
N SER A 184 6.59 1.39 12.71
CA SER A 184 6.62 0.64 11.44
C SER A 184 5.22 0.38 10.90
N LEU A 185 4.26 0.07 11.77
CA LEU A 185 2.85 -0.14 11.42
C LEU A 185 2.19 1.19 11.01
N ASP A 186 2.48 2.29 11.70
CA ASP A 186 1.97 3.61 11.36
C ASP A 186 2.49 4.07 9.98
N LEU A 187 3.78 3.91 9.70
CA LEU A 187 4.36 4.21 8.39
C LEU A 187 3.81 3.29 7.29
N PHE A 188 3.64 2.00 7.58
CA PHE A 188 2.97 1.08 6.67
C PHE A 188 1.54 1.56 6.38
N THR A 189 0.83 2.01 7.40
CA THR A 189 -0.56 2.48 7.27
C THR A 189 -0.63 3.74 6.40
N GLU A 190 0.29 4.69 6.57
CA GLU A 190 0.28 5.92 5.77
C GLU A 190 0.65 5.68 4.29
N PHE A 191 1.65 4.83 4.00
CA PHE A 191 2.21 4.70 2.64
C PHE A 191 1.81 3.45 1.87
N THR A 192 1.45 2.37 2.56
CA THR A 192 1.32 1.02 1.96
C THR A 192 -0.06 0.40 2.14
N ASP A 193 -0.85 0.84 3.14
CA ASP A 193 -2.21 0.36 3.39
C ASP A 193 -3.08 0.35 2.13
N TYR A 194 -2.98 1.38 1.30
CA TYR A 194 -3.69 1.45 0.04
C TYR A 194 -3.42 0.25 -0.87
N LEU A 195 -2.16 -0.16 -1.03
CA LEU A 195 -1.79 -1.30 -1.87
C LEU A 195 -2.39 -2.60 -1.32
N ALA A 196 -2.32 -2.78 0.00
CA ALA A 196 -2.88 -3.95 0.66
C ALA A 196 -4.41 -3.99 0.49
N VAL A 197 -5.13 -2.94 0.91
CA VAL A 197 -6.60 -2.89 0.86
C VAL A 197 -7.13 -2.94 -0.56
N ARG A 198 -6.46 -2.30 -1.52
CA ARG A 198 -6.80 -2.43 -2.93
C ARG A 198 -6.77 -3.89 -3.37
N GLU A 199 -5.72 -4.63 -3.03
CA GLU A 199 -5.63 -6.05 -3.37
C GLU A 199 -6.62 -6.91 -2.59
N ILE A 200 -6.96 -6.57 -1.34
CA ILE A 200 -8.04 -7.27 -0.61
C ILE A 200 -9.36 -7.14 -1.40
N LEU A 201 -9.71 -5.91 -1.80
CA LEU A 201 -10.93 -5.64 -2.57
C LEU A 201 -10.93 -6.39 -3.91
N GLN A 202 -9.80 -6.39 -4.63
CA GLN A 202 -9.65 -7.11 -5.89
C GLN A 202 -9.65 -8.63 -5.70
N GLY A 203 -9.06 -9.14 -4.62
CA GLY A 203 -9.00 -10.54 -4.26
C GLY A 203 -10.36 -11.14 -3.87
N VAL A 204 -11.19 -10.37 -3.13
CA VAL A 204 -12.59 -10.73 -2.87
C VAL A 204 -13.38 -10.76 -4.18
N LYS A 205 -13.25 -9.72 -5.01
CA LYS A 205 -13.88 -9.67 -6.34
C LYS A 205 -13.52 -10.89 -7.18
N GLY A 206 -12.24 -11.22 -7.28
CA GLY A 206 -11.75 -12.35 -8.07
C GLY A 206 -12.31 -13.69 -7.59
N ARG A 207 -12.53 -13.87 -6.28
CA ARG A 207 -13.12 -15.10 -5.72
C ARG A 207 -14.60 -15.24 -6.02
N VAL A 208 -15.34 -14.14 -5.95
CA VAL A 208 -16.78 -14.13 -6.28
C VAL A 208 -17.00 -14.30 -7.78
N GLU A 209 -16.17 -13.65 -8.60
CA GLU A 209 -16.27 -13.66 -10.07
C GLU A 209 -15.56 -14.85 -10.74
N ASN A 210 -14.98 -15.77 -9.95
CA ASN A 210 -14.17 -16.90 -10.42
C ASN A 210 -12.97 -16.49 -11.31
N GLN A 211 -12.37 -15.35 -10.99
CA GLN A 211 -11.19 -14.76 -11.63
C GLN A 211 -10.09 -14.53 -10.58
N ILE A 212 -9.64 -15.61 -9.94
CA ILE A 212 -8.57 -15.54 -8.94
C ILE A 212 -7.25 -15.25 -9.66
N GLU A 213 -6.60 -14.16 -9.24
CA GLU A 213 -5.31 -13.77 -9.80
C GLU A 213 -4.23 -14.81 -9.45
N PRO A 214 -3.37 -15.21 -10.40
CA PRO A 214 -2.30 -16.14 -10.11
C PRO A 214 -1.34 -15.57 -9.07
N MET A 215 -0.98 -16.38 -8.08
CA MET A 215 -0.02 -16.02 -7.02
C MET A 215 1.32 -15.47 -7.56
N ALA A 216 1.77 -15.97 -8.72
CA ALA A 216 2.97 -15.46 -9.38
C ALA A 216 2.87 -13.98 -9.76
N LYS A 217 1.68 -13.52 -10.18
CA LYS A 217 1.42 -12.11 -10.53
C LYS A 217 1.48 -11.23 -9.29
N LEU A 218 0.78 -11.60 -8.23
CA LEU A 218 0.77 -10.89 -6.94
C LEU A 218 2.19 -10.78 -6.36
N ASN A 219 2.95 -11.87 -6.37
CA ASN A 219 4.34 -11.88 -5.92
C ASN A 219 5.23 -10.98 -6.79
N THR A 220 5.04 -10.98 -8.10
CA THR A 220 5.79 -10.11 -9.02
C THR A 220 5.50 -8.64 -8.73
N GLU A 221 4.23 -8.29 -8.57
CA GLU A 221 3.80 -6.93 -8.24
C GLU A 221 4.40 -6.46 -6.90
N PHE A 222 4.33 -7.29 -5.86
CA PHE A 222 4.97 -6.99 -4.57
C PHE A 222 6.48 -6.75 -4.70
N VAL A 223 7.19 -7.61 -5.44
CA VAL A 223 8.63 -7.45 -5.69
C VAL A 223 8.91 -6.14 -6.41
N VAL A 224 8.08 -5.74 -7.38
CA VAL A 224 8.24 -4.47 -8.08
C VAL A 224 8.10 -3.28 -7.12
N TYR A 225 7.11 -3.29 -6.22
CA TYR A 225 6.97 -2.23 -5.20
C TYR A 225 8.21 -2.12 -4.31
N VAL A 226 8.71 -3.26 -3.80
CA VAL A 226 9.91 -3.31 -2.96
C VAL A 226 11.13 -2.79 -3.74
N MET A 227 11.34 -3.27 -4.96
CA MET A 227 12.47 -2.84 -5.80
C MET A 227 12.42 -1.35 -6.13
N SER A 228 11.24 -0.82 -6.45
CA SER A 228 11.04 0.61 -6.71
C SER A 228 11.41 1.46 -5.48
N ALA A 229 10.96 1.08 -4.28
CA ALA A 229 11.34 1.77 -3.05
C ALA A 229 12.86 1.70 -2.79
N LEU A 230 13.49 0.54 -3.02
CA LEU A 230 14.94 0.38 -2.88
C LEU A 230 15.71 1.25 -3.88
N ILE A 231 15.27 1.33 -5.15
CA ILE A 231 15.90 2.18 -6.17
C ILE A 231 15.83 3.63 -5.71
N PHE A 232 14.67 4.10 -5.24
CA PHE A 232 14.54 5.46 -4.74
C PHE A 232 15.48 5.73 -3.54
N ILE A 233 15.53 4.84 -2.56
CA ILE A 233 16.47 4.95 -1.42
C ILE A 233 17.93 5.00 -1.91
N VAL A 234 18.30 4.15 -2.87
CA VAL A 234 19.64 4.17 -3.48
C VAL A 234 19.92 5.52 -4.12
N THR A 235 18.95 6.12 -4.83
CA THR A 235 19.15 7.45 -5.45
C THR A 235 19.41 8.55 -4.41
N LEU A 236 18.71 8.51 -3.26
CA LEU A 236 18.91 9.42 -2.14
C LEU A 236 20.30 9.24 -1.51
N CYS A 237 20.70 7.99 -1.25
CA CYS A 237 22.03 7.66 -0.73
C CYS A 237 23.14 8.12 -1.67
N LEU A 238 22.97 7.94 -2.97
CA LEU A 238 23.93 8.38 -3.98
C LEU A 238 24.10 9.91 -4.00
N LEU A 239 23.03 10.69 -3.74
CA LEU A 239 23.14 12.15 -3.63
C LEU A 239 23.95 12.60 -2.43
N LEU A 240 23.87 11.89 -1.31
CA LEU A 240 24.63 12.20 -0.10
C LEU A 240 26.12 11.85 -0.26
N ILE A 241 26.41 10.71 -0.87
CA ILE A 241 27.77 10.16 -0.94
C ILE A 241 28.58 10.76 -2.10
N ARG A 242 27.96 10.96 -3.29
CA ARG A 242 28.67 11.42 -4.49
C ARG A 242 28.70 12.95 -4.59
N PRO A 243 29.65 13.54 -5.34
CA PRO A 243 29.63 14.96 -5.66
C PRO A 243 28.33 15.34 -6.36
N LEU A 244 27.65 16.35 -5.82
CA LEU A 244 26.40 16.89 -6.34
C LEU A 244 26.64 17.50 -7.72
N THR A 245 25.83 17.07 -8.69
CA THR A 245 25.77 17.63 -10.04
C THR A 245 24.30 17.71 -10.42
N TRP A 246 23.94 18.66 -11.29
CA TRP A 246 22.57 18.82 -11.76
C TRP A 246 21.98 17.51 -12.31
N ASN A 247 22.74 16.78 -13.13
CA ASN A 247 22.31 15.50 -13.71
C ASN A 247 22.00 14.44 -12.65
N LYS A 248 22.78 14.34 -11.57
CA LYS A 248 22.52 13.38 -10.49
C LYS A 248 21.27 13.76 -9.69
N TRP A 249 21.08 15.04 -9.44
CA TRP A 249 19.89 15.52 -8.74
C TRP A 249 18.62 15.27 -9.57
N LEU A 250 18.65 15.54 -10.87
CA LEU A 250 17.56 15.19 -11.78
C LEU A 250 17.30 13.68 -11.86
N THR A 251 18.36 12.86 -11.81
CA THR A 251 18.19 11.39 -11.82
C THR A 251 17.50 10.90 -10.55
N ALA A 252 17.82 11.48 -9.39
CA ALA A 252 17.16 11.15 -8.14
C ALA A 252 15.71 11.69 -8.10
N LEU A 253 15.43 12.83 -8.72
CA LEU A 253 14.06 13.31 -8.94
C LEU A 253 13.27 12.36 -9.85
N ALA A 254 13.86 11.91 -10.96
CA ALA A 254 13.24 10.90 -11.79
C ALA A 254 12.98 9.59 -11.02
N GLY A 255 13.90 9.17 -10.13
CA GLY A 255 13.69 8.05 -9.21
C GLY A 255 12.51 8.25 -8.26
N GLY A 256 12.38 9.44 -7.66
CA GLY A 256 11.22 9.76 -6.81
C GLY A 256 9.90 9.78 -7.57
N VAL A 257 9.88 10.30 -8.80
CA VAL A 257 8.70 10.27 -9.67
C VAL A 257 8.36 8.85 -10.10
N ALA A 258 9.37 8.06 -10.50
CA ALA A 258 9.18 6.65 -10.87
C ALA A 258 8.60 5.84 -9.70
N TRP A 259 9.08 6.08 -8.48
CA TRP A 259 8.53 5.48 -7.27
C TRP A 259 7.06 5.85 -7.05
N LEU A 260 6.73 7.15 -7.09
CA LEU A 260 5.36 7.61 -6.92
C LEU A 260 4.41 7.07 -8.01
N VAL A 261 4.87 7.01 -9.27
CA VAL A 261 4.08 6.44 -10.37
C VAL A 261 3.88 4.94 -10.17
N THR A 262 4.93 4.21 -9.83
CA THR A 262 4.86 2.75 -9.64
C THR A 262 3.87 2.41 -8.53
N TRP A 263 3.90 3.14 -7.41
CA TRP A 263 3.08 2.84 -6.24
C TRP A 263 1.64 3.38 -6.33
N TYR A 264 1.42 4.55 -6.94
CA TYR A 264 0.16 5.27 -6.77
C TYR A 264 -0.55 5.65 -8.07
N ALA A 265 0.09 5.56 -9.24
CA ALA A 265 -0.60 5.93 -10.47
C ALA A 265 -1.66 4.89 -10.86
N PRO A 266 -2.82 5.31 -11.40
CA PRO A 266 -3.85 4.44 -11.96
C PRO A 266 -3.42 3.86 -13.33
N VAL A 267 -2.19 3.37 -13.45
CA VAL A 267 -1.63 2.82 -14.69
C VAL A 267 -1.08 1.43 -14.43
N SER A 268 -0.81 0.71 -15.52
CA SER A 268 -0.12 -0.57 -15.44
C SER A 268 1.22 -0.43 -14.72
N ILE A 269 1.51 -1.34 -13.80
CA ILE A 269 2.76 -1.37 -13.04
C ILE A 269 4.01 -1.40 -13.94
N TRP A 270 3.88 -1.94 -15.15
CA TRP A 270 4.94 -2.00 -16.15
C TRP A 270 5.39 -0.61 -16.65
N VAL A 271 4.52 0.41 -16.57
CA VAL A 271 4.92 1.80 -16.82
C VAL A 271 5.93 2.25 -15.77
N GLY A 272 5.67 1.93 -14.51
CA GLY A 272 6.59 2.15 -13.39
C GLY A 272 7.92 1.43 -13.60
N VAL A 273 7.88 0.13 -13.90
CA VAL A 273 9.08 -0.68 -14.21
C VAL A 273 9.91 -0.04 -15.33
N GLY A 274 9.28 0.43 -16.40
CA GLY A 274 9.97 1.12 -17.49
C GLY A 274 10.69 2.38 -17.03
N LEU A 275 10.06 3.21 -16.18
CA LEU A 275 10.68 4.40 -15.61
C LEU A 275 11.86 4.06 -14.69
N GLU A 276 11.70 3.03 -13.85
CA GLU A 276 12.76 2.57 -12.93
C GLU A 276 13.98 2.04 -13.69
N LEU A 277 13.77 1.32 -14.81
CA LEU A 277 14.87 0.87 -15.67
C LEU A 277 15.65 2.04 -16.28
N LEU A 278 14.97 3.13 -16.66
CA LEU A 278 15.64 4.35 -17.14
C LEU A 278 16.48 5.02 -16.05
N VAL A 279 15.95 5.05 -14.82
CA VAL A 279 16.67 5.57 -13.64
C VAL A 279 17.91 4.73 -13.37
N LEU A 280 17.79 3.40 -13.32
CA LEU A 280 18.89 2.47 -13.14
C LEU A 280 19.94 2.59 -14.25
N TRP A 281 19.51 2.64 -15.51
CA TRP A 281 20.39 2.85 -16.65
C TRP A 281 21.23 4.12 -16.49
N ARG A 282 20.59 5.21 -16.04
CA ARG A 282 21.25 6.49 -15.81
C ARG A 282 22.21 6.47 -14.62
N ILE A 283 21.93 5.69 -13.57
CA ILE A 283 22.80 5.52 -12.40
C ILE A 283 24.03 4.68 -12.75
N CYS A 284 23.85 3.62 -13.54
CA CYS A 284 24.87 2.62 -13.83
C CYS A 284 25.82 3.01 -14.97
N ILE A 285 25.38 3.82 -15.95
CA ILE A 285 26.22 4.21 -17.07
C ILE A 285 26.86 5.59 -16.82
N PRO A 286 28.19 5.69 -16.63
CA PRO A 286 28.87 6.97 -16.51
C PRO A 286 28.75 7.77 -17.80
N GLN A 287 28.50 9.08 -17.69
CA GLN A 287 28.47 9.98 -18.87
C GLN A 287 29.79 9.95 -19.66
N ASP A 288 30.90 9.61 -19.00
CA ASP A 288 32.24 9.48 -19.60
C ASP A 288 32.36 8.35 -20.64
N PHE A 289 31.41 7.41 -20.67
CA PHE A 289 31.38 6.33 -21.65
C PHE A 289 31.16 6.87 -23.07
N TYR A 290 30.30 7.87 -23.23
CA TYR A 290 30.03 8.49 -24.53
C TYR A 290 31.14 9.46 -24.96
N THR A 291 31.80 10.14 -24.02
CA THR A 291 32.89 11.09 -24.31
C THR A 291 34.15 10.39 -24.79
N LYS A 292 34.51 9.23 -24.21
CA LYS A 292 35.64 8.42 -24.67
C LYS A 292 35.43 7.87 -26.09
N HIS A 293 34.21 7.50 -26.45
CA HIS A 293 33.95 6.93 -27.77
C HIS A 293 33.96 7.98 -28.90
N LYS A 294 33.69 9.25 -28.59
CA LYS A 294 33.82 10.37 -29.54
C LYS A 294 35.28 10.74 -29.84
N LEU A 295 36.18 10.60 -28.86
CA LEU A 295 37.62 10.87 -29.03
C LEU A 295 38.38 9.74 -29.74
N GLY A 296 37.83 8.51 -29.77
CA GLY A 296 38.44 7.36 -30.45
C GLY A 296 38.10 7.20 -31.94
N LYS A 297 37.31 8.13 -32.53
CA LYS A 297 36.95 8.11 -33.96
C LYS A 297 37.61 9.24 -34.77
N THR A 298 38.53 9.98 -34.18
CA THR A 298 39.29 11.06 -34.82
C THR A 298 40.80 10.78 -34.86
N GLY A 299 41.19 9.51 -34.93
CA GLY A 299 42.56 9.04 -35.14
C GLY A 299 42.67 8.30 -36.45
#